data_AF-X1PMB4-F1
#
_entry.id   AF-X1PMB4-F1
#
_cell.length_a   1.000
_cell.length_b   1.000
_cell.length_c   1.000
_cell.angle_alpha   90.00
_cell.angle_beta   90.00
_cell.angle_gamma   90.00
#
_symmetry.space_group_name_H-M   'P 1'
#
loop_
_entity.id
_entity.type
_entity.pdbx_description
1 polymer ?
#
loop_
_entity_poly.entity_id
_entity_poly.type
_entity_poly.pdbx_seq_one_letter_code
_entity_poly.pdbx_strand_id
1 'polypeptide(L)' 'MRITETKLVEEHAKRFGIKYLGPILFDYKLEECLSDPKKLLGTKFARNVKDIVKEIS' A
#
# COMPACT_ATOMS: atom_id res chain seq x y z
N MET A 1 11.25 19.64 7.12
CA MET A 1 11.06 18.59 6.09
C MET A 1 9.81 17.81 6.49
N ARG A 2 8.71 17.84 5.73
CA ARG A 2 7.50 17.07 6.08
C ARG A 2 7.79 15.60 5.78
N ILE A 3 8.05 14.82 6.83
CA ILE A 3 8.16 13.37 6.72
C ILE A 3 6.74 12.85 6.49
N THR A 4 6.47 12.31 5.31
CA THR A 4 5.23 11.57 5.06
C THR A 4 5.31 10.25 5.83
N GLU A 5 4.23 9.81 6.47
CA GLU A 5 4.21 8.62 7.35
C GLU A 5 4.84 7.37 6.72
N THR A 6 4.74 7.24 5.40
CA THR A 6 5.35 6.17 4.62
C THR A 6 6.87 6.10 4.72
N LYS A 7 7.56 7.24 4.86
CA LYS A 7 9.03 7.30 4.95
C LYS A 7 9.55 6.72 6.27
N LEU A 8 8.83 6.91 7.37
CA LEU A 8 9.24 6.38 8.67
C LEU A 8 9.25 4.85 8.66
N VAL A 9 8.23 4.23 8.05
CA VAL A 9 8.12 2.77 7.96
C VAL A 9 9.17 2.20 7.01
N GLU A 10 9.43 2.86 5.88
CA GLU A 10 10.49 2.46 4.95
C GLU A 10 11.88 2.54 5.59
N GLU A 11 12.19 3.64 6.30
CA GLU A 11 13.44 3.81 7.04
C GLU A 11 13.59 2.75 8.14
N HIS A 12 12.49 2.41 8.82
CA HIS A 12 12.48 1.34 9.81
C HIS A 12 12.79 -0.02 9.18
N ALA A 13 12.12 -0.38 8.08
CA ALA A 13 12.38 -1.63 7.36
C ALA A 13 13.85 -1.72 6.91
N LYS A 14 14.38 -0.62 6.35
CA LYS A 14 15.79 -0.51 5.95
C LYS A 14 16.76 -0.72 7.12
N ARG A 15 16.46 -0.17 8.31
CA ARG A 15 17.27 -0.36 9.51
C ARG A 15 17.40 -1.83 9.93
N PHE A 16 16.38 -2.64 9.69
CA PHE A 16 16.37 -4.07 10.00
C PHE A 16 16.79 -4.96 8.82
N GLY A 17 17.21 -4.38 7.69
CA GLY A 17 17.56 -5.14 6.49
C GLY A 17 16.37 -5.84 5.83
N ILE A 18 15.15 -5.38 6.10
CA ILE A 18 13.91 -5.94 5.55
C ILE A 18 13.54 -5.18 4.27
N LYS A 19 13.22 -5.91 3.20
CA LYS A 19 12.72 -5.29 1.95
C LYS A 19 11.36 -4.66 2.21
N TYR A 20 11.27 -3.34 2.03
CA TYR A 20 10.00 -2.63 2.02
C TYR A 20 9.34 -2.80 0.65
N LEU A 21 8.13 -3.36 0.62
CA LEU A 21 7.42 -3.68 -0.63
C LEU A 21 6.53 -2.54 -1.13
N GLY A 22 6.36 -1.49 -0.34
CA GLY A 22 5.54 -0.33 -0.68
C GLY A 22 4.43 -0.03 0.33
N PRO A 23 3.81 1.15 0.23
CA PRO A 23 2.76 1.58 1.14
C PRO A 23 1.38 1.07 0.72
N ILE A 24 0.50 0.84 1.70
CA ILE A 24 -0.95 0.76 1.50
C ILE A 24 -1.55 2.04 2.07
N LEU A 25 -2.00 2.93 1.18
CA LEU A 25 -2.56 4.22 1.59
C LEU A 25 -4.00 4.06 2.05
N PHE A 26 -4.42 4.91 2.98
CA PHE A 26 -5.81 4.97 3.40
C PHE A 26 -6.73 5.31 2.21
N ASP A 27 -7.78 4.52 2.05
CA ASP A 27 -8.76 4.68 0.97
C ASP A 27 -10.17 4.74 1.56
N TYR A 28 -10.72 5.95 1.59
CA TYR A 28 -12.07 6.23 2.09
C TYR A 28 -13.17 5.42 1.38
N LYS A 29 -12.91 4.90 0.18
CA LYS A 29 -13.89 4.12 -0.59
C LYS A 29 -13.75 2.61 -0.42
N LEU A 30 -12.73 2.15 0.30
CA LEU A 30 -12.43 0.73 0.40
C LEU A 30 -13.60 -0.06 0.99
N GLU A 31 -14.12 0.39 2.13
CA GLU A 31 -15.19 -0.30 2.87
C GLU A 31 -16.45 -0.46 2.02
N GLU A 32 -16.84 0.58 1.29
CA GLU A 32 -18.00 0.57 0.38
C GLU A 32 -17.82 -0.40 -0.81
N CYS A 33 -16.58 -0.76 -1.14
CA CYS A 33 -16.24 -1.60 -2.29
C CYS A 33 -16.01 -3.07 -1.93
N LEU A 34 -15.94 -3.45 -0.65
CA LEU A 34 -15.55 -4.81 -0.21
C LEU A 34 -16.46 -5.91 -0.77
N SER A 35 -17.75 -5.63 -0.97
CA SER A 35 -18.74 -6.60 -1.45
C SER A 35 -18.81 -6.72 -2.97
N ASP A 36 -18.08 -5.90 -3.73
CA ASP A 36 -18.11 -5.88 -5.20
C ASP A 36 -16.68 -5.93 -5.76
N PRO A 37 -16.22 -7.10 -6.25
CA PRO A 37 -14.87 -7.26 -6.78
C PRO A 37 -14.52 -6.28 -7.91
N LYS A 38 -15.49 -5.92 -8.76
CA LYS A 38 -15.24 -4.99 -9.87
C LYS A 38 -14.98 -3.59 -9.34
N LYS A 39 -15.74 -3.15 -8.33
CA LYS A 39 -15.49 -1.85 -7.66
C LYS A 39 -14.19 -1.88 -6.87
N LEU A 40 -13.91 -2.98 -6.16
CA LEU A 40 -12.69 -3.15 -5.38
C LEU A 40 -11.43 -2.96 -6.25
N LEU A 41 -11.42 -3.50 -7.47
CA LEU A 41 -10.30 -3.33 -8.40
C LEU A 41 -10.03 -1.86 -8.81
N GLY A 42 -10.99 -0.97 -8.63
CA GLY A 42 -10.84 0.48 -8.89
C GLY A 42 -10.22 1.28 -7.73
N THR A 43 -10.08 0.67 -6.55
CA THR A 43 -9.61 1.35 -5.33
C THR A 43 -8.11 1.69 -5.38
N LYS A 44 -7.68 2.67 -4.56
CA LYS A 44 -6.26 2.93 -4.29
C LYS A 44 -5.62 1.72 -3.61
N PHE A 45 -6.37 1.05 -2.73
CA PHE A 45 -5.96 -0.20 -2.10
C PHE A 45 -5.54 -1.25 -3.13
N ALA A 46 -6.41 -1.56 -4.10
CA ALA A 46 -6.11 -2.56 -5.13
C ALA A 46 -4.90 -2.17 -5.99
N ARG A 47 -4.70 -0.87 -6.28
CA ARG A 47 -3.49 -0.38 -6.96
C ARG A 47 -2.24 -0.61 -6.13
N ASN A 48 -2.25 -0.26 -4.83
CA ASN A 48 -1.12 -0.46 -3.94
C ASN A 48 -0.74 -1.95 -3.81
N VAL A 49 -1.74 -2.83 -3.64
CA VAL A 49 -1.51 -4.29 -3.60
C VAL A 49 -0.90 -4.79 -4.91
N LYS A 50 -1.40 -4.32 -6.06
CA LYS A 50 -0.83 -4.68 -7.36
C LYS A 50 0.65 -4.28 -7.48
N ASP A 51 1.01 -3.11 -6.98
CA ASP A 51 2.41 -2.66 -7.01
C ASP A 51 3.29 -3.46 -6.06
N ILE A 52 2.80 -3.80 -4.87
CA ILE A 52 3.47 -4.72 -3.92
C ILE A 52 3.73 -6.09 -4.57
N VAL A 53 2.74 -6.65 -5.29
CA VAL A 53 2.88 -7.97 -5.93
C VAL A 53 3.98 -7.96 -7.01
N LYS A 54 4.15 -6.86 -7.76
CA LYS A 54 5.23 -6.72 -8.75
C LYS A 54 6.62 -6.72 -8.11
N GLU A 55 6.74 -6.34 -6.84
CA GLU A 55 8.02 -6.36 -6.11
C GLU A 55 8.40 -7.77 -5.61
N ILE A 56 7.46 -8.72 -5.66
CA ILE A 56 7.64 -10.12 -5.23
C ILE A 56 7.75 -11.07 -6.44
N SER A 57 7.06 -10.75 -7.54
CA SER A 57 6.94 -11.58 -8.75
C SER A 57 8.14 -11.41 -9.68
#